data_AF-A0A6C0EVP6-F1
#
_entry.id   AF-A0A6C0EVP6-F1
#
_cell.length_a   1.000
_cell.length_b   1.000
_cell.length_c   1.000
_cell.angle_alpha   90.00
_cell.angle_beta   90.00
_cell.angle_gamma   90.00
#
_symmetry.space_group_name_H-M   'P 1'
#
loop_
_entity.id
_entity.type
_entity.pdbx_description
1 polymer ?
#
loop_
_entity_poly.entity_id
_entity_poly.type
_entity_poly.pdbx_seq_one_letter_code
_entity_poly.pdbx_strand_id
1 'polypeptide(L)' 'MKDSFVQQCLDILKRDDIKNEFKLMLKPLIDFILYEINPYIYITVTLVFMIFIMILAILIILIIMLRNKQLLTKIF' A
#
# COMPACT_ATOMS: atom_id res chain seq x y z
N MET A 1 34.39 9.07 -32.04
CA MET A 1 34.05 7.74 -32.62
C MET A 1 33.20 6.88 -31.68
N LYS A 2 33.49 6.82 -30.37
CA LYS A 2 32.64 6.10 -29.39
C LYS A 2 31.21 6.68 -29.31
N ASP A 3 31.05 7.98 -29.49
CA ASP A 3 29.76 8.66 -29.39
C ASP A 3 28.76 8.21 -30.47
N SER A 4 29.23 7.82 -31.66
CA SER A 4 28.37 7.36 -32.74
C SER A 4 27.77 5.97 -32.46
N PHE A 5 28.54 5.08 -31.84
CA PHE A 5 28.05 3.75 -31.47
C PHE A 5 27.01 3.83 -30.35
N VAL A 6 27.27 4.66 -29.34
CA VAL A 6 26.33 4.90 -28.25
C VAL A 6 25.05 5.55 -28.76
N GLN A 7 25.13 6.52 -29.67
CA GLN A 7 23.95 7.12 -30.30
C GLN A 7 23.15 6.11 -31.12
N GLN A 8 23.80 5.25 -31.90
CA GLN A 8 23.11 4.21 -32.67
C GLN A 8 22.41 3.20 -31.75
N CYS A 9 23.06 2.79 -30.65
CA CYS A 9 22.40 1.96 -29.64
C CYS A 9 21.22 2.67 -28.98
N LEU A 10 21.33 3.97 -28.70
CA LEU A 10 20.24 4.77 -28.14
C LEU A 10 19.07 4.94 -29.13
N ASP A 11 19.35 5.11 -30.42
CA ASP A 11 18.31 5.23 -31.45
C ASP A 11 17.58 3.90 -31.67
N ILE A 12 18.30 2.78 -31.60
CA ILE A 12 17.71 1.44 -31.59
C ILE A 12 16.82 1.27 -30.35
N LEU A 13 17.31 1.60 -29.16
CA LEU A 13 16.56 1.47 -27.90
C LEU A 13 15.32 2.40 -27.85
N LYS A 14 15.38 3.55 -28.50
CA LYS A 14 14.26 4.51 -28.61
C LYS A 14 13.17 4.05 -29.58
N ARG A 15 13.44 3.08 -30.44
CA ARG A 15 12.45 2.52 -31.36
C ARG A 15 11.29 1.92 -30.57
N ASP A 16 10.08 2.28 -30.97
CA ASP A 16 8.88 1.93 -30.19
C ASP A 16 8.64 0.42 -30.12
N ASP A 17 9.10 -0.34 -31.13
CA ASP A 17 9.11 -1.80 -31.13
C ASP A 17 9.90 -2.38 -29.95
N ILE A 18 11.08 -1.80 -29.66
CA ILE A 18 11.98 -2.28 -28.61
C ILE A 18 11.46 -1.88 -27.23
N LYS A 19 10.85 -0.70 -27.09
CA LYS A 19 10.15 -0.32 -25.86
C LYS A 19 9.00 -1.27 -25.54
N ASN A 20 8.27 -1.72 -26.56
CA ASN A 20 7.15 -2.63 -26.38
C ASN A 20 7.61 -4.03 -25.96
N GLU A 21 8.68 -4.54 -26.56
CA GLU A 21 9.34 -5.79 -26.15
C GLU A 21 9.92 -5.71 -24.73
N PHE A 22 10.56 -4.58 -24.38
CA PHE A 22 11.03 -4.35 -23.01
C PHE A 22 9.89 -4.35 -21.99
N LYS A 23 8.75 -3.75 -22.34
CA LYS A 23 7.56 -3.77 -21.49
C LYS A 23 7.01 -5.18 -21.32
N LEU A 24 7.05 -6.00 -22.37
CA LEU A 24 6.71 -7.43 -22.33
C LEU A 24 7.66 -8.23 -21.44
N MET A 25 8.95 -7.92 -21.47
CA MET A 25 9.96 -8.53 -20.58
C MET A 25 9.86 -8.09 -19.12
N LEU A 26 9.45 -6.84 -18.87
CA LEU A 26 9.23 -6.31 -17.52
C LEU A 26 7.89 -6.75 -16.91
N LYS A 27 6.91 -7.12 -17.74
CA LYS A 27 5.60 -7.60 -17.32
C LYS A 27 5.67 -8.77 -16.31
N PRO A 28 6.42 -9.87 -16.55
CA PRO A 28 6.53 -10.96 -15.58
C PRO A 28 7.21 -10.53 -14.27
N LEU A 29 8.11 -9.54 -14.30
CA LEU A 29 8.72 -9.01 -13.07
C LEU A 29 7.70 -8.23 -12.25
N ILE A 30 6.89 -7.38 -12.89
CA ILE A 30 5.81 -6.63 -12.23
C ILE A 30 4.77 -7.61 -11.66
N ASP A 31 4.37 -8.62 -12.44
CA ASP A 31 3.40 -9.62 -12.00
C ASP A 31 3.93 -10.43 -10.81
N PHE A 32 5.22 -10.78 -10.80
CA PHE A 32 5.86 -11.46 -9.67
C PHE A 32 5.92 -10.58 -8.42
N ILE A 33 6.28 -9.30 -8.57
CA ILE A 33 6.29 -8.33 -7.47
C ILE A 33 4.87 -8.14 -6.91
N LEU A 34 3.87 -8.03 -7.77
CA LEU A 34 2.47 -7.90 -7.34
C LEU A 34 1.98 -9.17 -6.63
N TYR A 35 2.36 -10.34 -7.11
CA TYR A 35 2.05 -11.62 -6.46
C TYR A 35 2.60 -11.66 -5.04
N GLU A 36 3.85 -11.25 -4.86
CA GLU A 36 4.50 -11.21 -3.54
C GLU A 36 3.89 -10.12 -2.65
N ILE A 37 3.59 -8.92 -3.18
CA ILE A 37 3.06 -7.77 -2.42
C ILE A 37 1.60 -7.97 -2.00
N ASN A 38 0.78 -8.63 -2.82
CA ASN A 38 -0.65 -8.83 -2.56
C ASN A 38 -0.97 -9.36 -1.15
N PRO A 39 -0.37 -10.46 -0.64
CA PRO A 39 -0.63 -10.94 0.72
C PRO A 39 -0.30 -9.89 1.79
N TYR A 40 0.76 -9.10 1.62
CA TYR A 40 1.10 -8.02 2.56
C TYR A 40 0.05 -6.90 2.58
N ILE A 41 -0.55 -6.57 1.42
CA ILE A 41 -1.67 -5.62 1.36
C ILE A 41 -2.85 -6.16 2.18
N TYR A 42 -3.23 -7.43 2.00
CA TYR A 42 -4.33 -8.02 2.77
C TYR A 42 -4.06 -8.02 4.28
N ILE A 43 -2.83 -8.36 4.70
CA ILE A 43 -2.41 -8.31 6.11
C ILE A 43 -2.51 -6.88 6.64
N THR A 44 -2.00 -5.90 5.89
CA THR A 44 -2.02 -4.49 6.28
C THR A 44 -3.45 -3.96 6.41
N VAL A 45 -4.32 -4.25 5.46
CA VAL A 45 -5.74 -3.85 5.49
C VAL A 45 -6.44 -4.46 6.70
N THR A 46 -6.21 -5.75 6.98
CA THR A 46 -6.78 -6.43 8.15
C THR A 46 -6.29 -5.78 9.44
N LEU A 47 -5.01 -5.45 9.53
CA LEU A 47 -4.42 -4.81 10.70
C LEU A 47 -5.01 -3.41 10.93
N VAL A 48 -5.14 -2.60 9.88
CA VAL A 48 -5.78 -1.27 9.95
C VAL A 48 -7.24 -1.40 10.42
N PHE A 49 -7.97 -2.40 9.91
CA PHE A 49 -9.33 -2.68 10.35
C PHE A 49 -9.41 -3.07 11.84
N MET A 50 -8.46 -3.87 12.33
CA MET A 50 -8.38 -4.23 13.75
C MET A 50 -8.10 -3.00 14.63
N ILE A 51 -7.18 -2.11 14.23
CA ILE A 51 -6.92 -0.85 14.93
C ILE A 51 -8.18 0.02 14.98
N PHE A 52 -8.91 0.10 13.86
CA PHE A 52 -10.17 0.86 13.82
C PHE A 52 -11.19 0.33 14.83
N ILE A 53 -11.38 -0.99 14.91
CA ILE A 53 -12.27 -1.61 15.92
C ILE A 53 -11.78 -1.31 17.34
N MET A 54 -10.47 -1.40 17.60
CA MET A 54 -9.91 -1.08 18.93
C MET A 54 -10.20 0.36 19.35
N ILE A 55 -10.06 1.32 18.43
CA ILE A 55 -10.40 2.72 18.71
C ILE A 55 -11.88 2.87 19.06
N LEU A 56 -12.78 2.23 18.29
CA LEU A 56 -14.22 2.23 18.60
C LEU A 56 -14.51 1.65 19.99
N ALA A 57 -13.87 0.54 20.34
CA ALA A 57 -14.03 -0.07 21.67
C ALA A 57 -13.60 0.88 22.80
N ILE A 58 -12.44 1.54 22.66
CA ILE A 58 -11.95 2.53 23.63
C ILE A 58 -12.93 3.70 23.75
N LEU A 59 -13.47 4.21 22.63
CA LEU A 59 -14.46 5.28 22.64
C LEU A 59 -15.74 4.89 23.39
N ILE A 60 -16.26 3.69 23.14
CA ILE A 60 -17.46 3.18 23.81
C ILE A 60 -17.21 3.06 25.32
N ILE A 61 -16.08 2.46 25.72
CA ILE A 61 -15.70 2.30 27.14
C ILE A 61 -15.62 3.67 27.82
N LEU A 62 -15.00 4.66 27.16
CA LEU A 62 -14.83 6.00 27.71
C LEU A 62 -16.18 6.70 27.93
N ILE A 63 -17.11 6.58 26.99
CA ILE A 63 -18.48 7.12 27.13
C ILE A 63 -19.21 6.46 28.30
N ILE A 64 -19.12 5.13 28.45
CA ILE A 64 -19.74 4.39 29.55
C ILE A 64 -19.15 4.85 30.89
N MET A 65 -17.83 4.96 30.99
CA MET A 65 -17.16 5.44 32.20
C MET A 65 -17.57 6.86 32.57
N LEU A 66 -17.65 7.77 31.59
CA LEU A 66 -18.07 9.15 31.83
C LEU A 66 -19.52 9.22 32.33
N ARG A 67 -20.43 8.47 31.70
CA ARG A 67 -21.83 8.40 32.11
C ARG A 67 -21.97 7.84 33.53
N ASN A 68 -21.20 6.81 33.88
CA ASN A 68 -21.23 6.20 35.20
C ASN A 68 -20.66 7.13 36.30
N LYS A 69 -19.58 7.86 35.99
CA LYS A 69 -19.04 8.89 36.91
C LYS A 69 -20.02 10.04 37.14
N GLN A 70 -20.66 10.55 36.08
CA GLN A 70 -21.70 11.59 36.21
C GLN A 70 -22.89 11.15 37.07
N LEU A 71 -23.23 9.85 37.06
CA LEU A 71 -24.30 9.28 37.87
C LEU A 71 -23.91 9.22 39.35
N LEU A 72 -22.68 8.82 39.66
CA LEU A 72 -22.15 8.83 41.04
C LEU A 72 -22.06 10.24 41.63
N THR A 73 -21.60 11.24 40.87
CA THR A 73 -21.54 12.64 41.32
C THR A 73 -22.92 13.31 41.47
N LYS A 74 -23.98 12.72 40.91
CA LYS A 74 -25.35 13.21 41.12
C LYS A 74 -26.05 12.56 42.33
N ILE A 75 -25.56 11.40 42.78
CA ILE A 75 -26.15 10.64 43.90
C ILE A 75 -25.50 11.02 45.24
N PHE A 76 -24.20 11.34 45.24
CA PHE A 76 -23.47 11.91 46.38
C PHE A 76 -23.46 13.44 46.31
#